data_AF-A0A238KXI9-F1
#
_entry.id   AF-A0A238KXI9-F1
#
_cell.length_a   1.000
_cell.length_b   1.000
_cell.length_c   1.000
_cell.angle_alpha   90.00
_cell.angle_beta   90.00
_cell.angle_gamma   90.00
#
_symmetry.space_group_name_H-M   'P 1'
#
loop_
_entity.id
_entity.type
_entity.pdbx_description
1 polymer ?
#
loop_
_entity_poly.entity_id
_entity_poly.type
_entity_poly.pdbx_seq_one_letter_code
_entity_poly.pdbx_strand_id
1 'polypeptide(L)'
;MANSSTNQLTAVTQSVLDTALSHLKNCSMRCDRYRADLAELDAQRRKATCDVGNIALSAGVDILWFQWAEKRRSALNKDLARALVEEEHARAKAKRAFGRNQALSKILGQSVHRR
;
A
#
# COMPACT_ATOMS: atom_id res chain seq x y z
N MET A 1 8.64 3.66 42.39
CA MET A 1 7.38 3.59 41.59
C MET A 1 7.47 4.26 40.21
N ALA A 2 8.31 5.28 39.98
CA ALA A 2 8.38 6.00 38.68
C ALA A 2 8.83 5.16 37.45
N ASN A 3 9.62 4.10 37.62
CA ASN A 3 10.12 3.29 36.49
C ASN A 3 9.05 2.41 35.81
N SER A 4 7.96 2.08 36.50
CA SER A 4 6.91 1.23 35.93
C SER A 4 6.08 1.99 34.89
N SER A 5 5.71 3.23 35.19
CA SER A 5 4.93 4.08 34.29
C SER A 5 5.68 4.47 33.00
N THR A 6 7.00 4.69 33.08
CA THR A 6 7.84 4.98 31.91
C THR A 6 8.02 3.78 30.99
N ASN A 7 8.13 2.57 31.57
CA ASN A 7 8.20 1.33 30.80
C ASN A 7 6.87 1.04 30.10
N GLN A 8 5.74 1.28 30.77
CA GLN A 8 4.41 1.17 30.17
C GLN A 8 4.23 2.15 29.00
N LEU A 9 4.64 3.41 29.17
CA LEU A 9 4.54 4.40 28.09
C LEU A 9 5.38 4.01 26.87
N THR A 10 6.59 3.48 27.09
CA THR A 10 7.46 3.00 26.01
C THR A 10 6.87 1.80 25.29
N ALA A 11 6.31 0.84 26.04
CA ALA A 11 5.66 -0.32 25.46
C ALA A 11 4.45 0.08 24.59
N VAL A 12 3.66 1.06 25.04
CA VAL A 12 2.52 1.59 24.28
C VAL A 12 2.99 2.31 23.01
N THR A 13 4.01 3.18 23.07
CA THR A 13 4.49 3.88 21.87
C THR A 13 5.10 2.92 20.84
N GLN A 14 5.77 1.87 21.31
CA GLN A 14 6.29 0.83 20.43
C GLN A 14 5.16 0.05 19.75
N SER A 15 4.15 -0.39 20.51
CA SER A 15 2.98 -1.09 19.95
C SER A 15 2.22 -0.24 18.92
N VAL A 16 2.08 1.07 19.17
CA VAL A 16 1.47 2.02 18.23
C VAL A 16 2.30 2.16 16.95
N LEU A 17 3.63 2.18 17.07
CA LEU A 17 4.54 2.20 15.92
C LEU A 17 4.41 0.92 15.10
N ASP A 18 4.47 -0.25 15.73
CA ASP A 18 4.38 -1.54 15.06
C ASP A 18 3.05 -1.70 14.32
N THR A 19 1.95 -1.27 14.93
CA THR A 19 0.63 -1.25 14.31
C THR A 19 0.59 -0.31 13.10
N ALA A 20 1.18 0.88 13.20
CA ALA A 20 1.21 1.84 12.11
C ALA A 20 2.06 1.35 10.92
N LEU A 21 3.21 0.71 11.19
CA LEU A 21 4.06 0.11 10.17
C LEU A 21 3.38 -1.09 9.50
N SER A 22 2.70 -1.94 10.28
CA SER A 22 1.95 -3.08 9.74
C SER A 22 0.82 -2.63 8.83
N HIS A 23 0.10 -1.56 9.22
CA HIS A 23 -0.93 -0.97 8.36
C HIS A 23 -0.32 -0.40 7.07
N LEU A 24 0.77 0.37 7.15
CA LEU A 24 1.45 0.90 5.97
C LEU A 24 1.87 -0.23 5.01
N LYS A 25 2.45 -1.32 5.53
CA LYS A 25 2.83 -2.49 4.73
C LYS A 25 1.61 -3.07 4.00
N ASN A 26 0.49 -3.24 4.69
CA ASN A 26 -0.73 -3.78 4.08
C ASN A 26 -1.28 -2.87 2.97
N CYS A 27 -1.25 -1.55 3.15
CA CYS A 27 -1.65 -0.58 2.12
C CYS A 27 -0.72 -0.64 0.90
N SER A 28 0.59 -0.71 1.12
CA SER A 28 1.58 -0.82 0.05
C SER A 28 1.40 -2.11 -0.76
N MET A 29 1.22 -3.26 -0.07
CA MET A 29 0.94 -4.54 -0.74
C MET A 29 -0.33 -4.50 -1.59
N ARG A 30 -1.37 -3.78 -1.16
CA ARG A 30 -2.59 -3.59 -1.97
C ARG A 30 -2.32 -2.78 -3.23
N CYS A 31 -1.53 -1.70 -3.14
CA CYS A 31 -1.13 -0.92 -4.31
C CYS A 31 -0.35 -1.77 -5.31
N ASP A 32 0.59 -2.58 -4.83
CA ASP A 32 1.40 -3.45 -5.67
C ASP A 32 0.57 -4.54 -6.34
N ARG A 33 -0.43 -5.09 -5.63
CA ARG A 33 -1.39 -6.02 -6.22
C ARG A 33 -2.16 -5.39 -7.38
N TYR A 34 -2.71 -4.19 -7.21
CA TYR A 34 -3.44 -3.53 -8.31
C TYR A 34 -2.53 -3.19 -9.50
N ARG A 35 -1.27 -2.82 -9.25
CA ARG A 35 -0.27 -2.63 -10.30
C ARG A 35 0.02 -3.93 -11.06
N ALA A 36 0.16 -5.04 -10.34
CA ALA A 36 0.36 -6.36 -10.95
C ALA A 36 -0.86 -6.77 -11.80
N ASP A 37 -2.07 -6.58 -11.29
CA ASP A 37 -3.31 -6.88 -12.02
C ASP A 37 -3.43 -6.04 -13.31
N LEU A 38 -3.04 -4.76 -13.27
CA LEU A 38 -2.99 -3.89 -14.46
C LEU A 38 -1.94 -4.36 -15.46
N ALA A 39 -0.74 -4.73 -14.98
CA ALA A 39 0.34 -5.21 -15.84
C ALA A 39 -0.04 -6.52 -16.55
N GLU A 40 -0.70 -7.43 -15.85
CA GLU A 40 -1.22 -8.69 -16.42
C GLU A 40 -2.29 -8.43 -17.48
N LEU A 41 -3.26 -7.54 -17.19
CA LEU A 41 -4.28 -7.15 -18.17
C LEU A 41 -3.67 -6.54 -19.44
N ASP A 42 -2.63 -5.71 -19.29
CA ASP A 42 -1.92 -5.12 -20.40
C ASP A 42 -1.11 -6.15 -21.21
N ALA A 43 -0.54 -7.16 -20.54
CA ALA A 43 0.15 -8.26 -21.21
C ALA A 43 -0.82 -9.11 -22.04
N GLN A 44 -2.00 -9.43 -21.51
CA GLN A 44 -3.06 -10.15 -22.23
C GLN A 44 -3.50 -9.38 -23.48
N ARG A 45 -3.67 -8.06 -23.37
CA ARG A 45 -4.03 -7.20 -24.51
C ARG A 45 -2.99 -7.21 -25.62
N ARG A 46 -1.70 -7.14 -25.27
CA ARG A 46 -0.62 -7.19 -26.26
C ARG A 46 -0.60 -8.54 -26.98
N LYS A 47 -0.74 -9.66 -26.25
CA LYS A 47 -0.81 -11.00 -26.84
C LYS A 47 -1.96 -11.12 -27.84
N ALA A 48 -3.16 -10.67 -27.46
CA ALA A 48 -4.33 -10.68 -28.36
C ALA A 48 -4.12 -9.83 -29.63
N THR A 49 -3.35 -8.73 -29.53
CA THR A 49 -3.07 -7.84 -30.68
C THR A 49 -1.95 -8.37 -31.59
N CYS A 50 -1.11 -9.30 -31.12
CA CYS A 50 -0.01 -9.86 -31.93
C CYS A 50 -0.44 -11.07 -32.79
N ASP A 51 -1.56 -11.72 -32.48
CA ASP A 51 -2.03 -12.96 -33.13
C ASP A 51 -2.92 -12.70 -34.38
N VAL A 52 -2.80 -11.50 -34.97
CA VAL A 52 -3.73 -10.89 -35.94
C VAL A 52 -3.52 -11.42 -37.37
N GLY A 53 -3.12 -12.69 -37.52
CA GLY A 53 -3.04 -13.36 -38.82
C GLY A 53 -4.40 -13.76 -39.41
N ASN A 54 -5.50 -13.67 -38.64
CA ASN A 54 -6.81 -14.24 -39.00
C ASN A 54 -7.98 -13.27 -38.73
N ILE A 55 -7.87 -12.06 -39.29
CA ILE A 55 -8.66 -10.85 -38.94
C ILE A 55 -10.18 -10.98 -39.18
N ALA A 56 -10.63 -11.81 -40.13
CA ALA A 56 -12.01 -11.81 -40.59
C ALA A 56 -12.99 -12.61 -39.68
N LEU A 57 -12.51 -13.58 -38.88
CA LEU A 57 -13.34 -14.38 -37.98
C LEU A 57 -13.36 -13.85 -36.53
N SER A 58 -12.32 -13.13 -36.10
CA SER A 58 -12.14 -12.69 -34.71
C SER A 58 -12.79 -11.34 -34.37
N ALA A 59 -13.15 -10.55 -35.39
CA ALA A 59 -13.56 -9.15 -35.24
C ALA A 59 -14.76 -8.90 -34.30
N GLY A 60 -15.70 -9.85 -34.17
CA GLY A 60 -16.86 -9.70 -33.27
C GLY A 60 -16.58 -10.08 -31.81
N VAL A 61 -15.78 -11.13 -31.59
CA VAL A 61 -15.42 -11.64 -30.25
C VAL A 61 -14.37 -10.74 -29.60
N ASP A 62 -13.45 -10.18 -30.39
CA ASP A 62 -12.42 -9.26 -29.91
C ASP A 62 -13.01 -7.97 -29.34
N ILE A 63 -14.07 -7.40 -29.95
CA ILE A 63 -14.68 -6.14 -29.49
C ILE A 63 -15.25 -6.28 -28.07
N LEU A 64 -15.94 -7.38 -27.77
CA LEU A 64 -16.50 -7.61 -26.43
C LEU A 64 -15.39 -7.78 -25.39
N TRP A 65 -14.31 -8.49 -25.74
CA TRP A 65 -13.14 -8.63 -24.87
C TRP A 65 -12.44 -7.29 -24.63
N PHE A 66 -12.22 -6.48 -25.67
CA PHE A 66 -11.62 -5.14 -25.55
C PHE A 66 -12.47 -4.22 -24.68
N GLN A 67 -13.79 -4.21 -24.85
CA GLN A 67 -14.69 -3.40 -24.00
C GLN A 67 -14.65 -3.85 -22.54
N TRP A 68 -14.63 -5.17 -22.30
CA TRP A 68 -14.46 -5.71 -20.95
C TRP A 68 -13.12 -5.30 -20.34
N ALA A 69 -12.03 -5.41 -21.11
CA ALA A 69 -10.68 -5.05 -20.66
C ALA A 69 -10.58 -3.57 -20.30
N GLU A 70 -11.16 -2.67 -21.10
CA GLU A 70 -11.20 -1.23 -20.79
C GLU A 70 -12.01 -0.93 -19.51
N LYS A 71 -13.18 -1.56 -19.35
CA LYS A 71 -13.98 -1.45 -18.11
C LYS A 71 -13.19 -1.95 -16.90
N ARG A 72 -12.50 -3.08 -17.04
CA ARG A 72 -11.68 -3.68 -15.98
C ARG A 72 -10.49 -2.80 -15.62
N ARG A 73 -9.78 -2.26 -16.61
CA ARG A 73 -8.68 -1.30 -16.42
C ARG A 73 -9.16 -0.05 -15.69
N SER A 74 -10.30 0.52 -16.09
CA SER A 74 -10.90 1.67 -15.42
C SER A 74 -11.22 1.38 -13.95
N ALA A 75 -11.79 0.21 -13.64
CA ALA A 75 -12.06 -0.22 -12.27
C ALA A 75 -10.75 -0.37 -11.45
N LEU A 76 -9.76 -1.07 -11.98
CA LEU A 76 -8.45 -1.26 -11.33
C LEU A 76 -7.74 0.08 -11.07
N ASN A 77 -7.79 1.03 -12.01
CA ASN A 77 -7.20 2.36 -11.82
C ASN A 77 -7.91 3.14 -10.70
N LYS A 78 -9.24 3.05 -10.60
CA LYS A 78 -9.99 3.69 -9.51
C LYS A 78 -9.63 3.08 -8.17
N ASP A 79 -9.51 1.76 -8.10
CA ASP A 79 -9.14 1.06 -6.88
C ASP A 79 -7.68 1.35 -6.48
N LEU A 80 -6.76 1.41 -7.44
CA LEU A 80 -5.38 1.82 -7.22
C LEU A 80 -5.31 3.26 -6.69
N ALA A 81 -6.05 4.19 -7.28
CA ALA A 81 -6.07 5.58 -6.81
C ALA A 81 -6.54 5.68 -5.35
N ARG A 82 -7.57 4.93 -4.96
CA ARG A 82 -8.03 4.85 -3.56
C ARG A 82 -6.96 4.24 -2.65
N ALA A 83 -6.33 3.15 -3.09
CA ALA A 83 -5.28 2.48 -2.33
C ALA A 83 -4.05 3.38 -2.10
N LEU A 84 -3.68 4.20 -3.09
CA LEU A 84 -2.59 5.18 -2.96
C LEU A 84 -2.89 6.26 -1.94
N VAL A 85 -4.13 6.78 -1.91
CA VAL A 85 -4.56 7.74 -0.88
C VAL A 85 -4.46 7.11 0.52
N GLU A 86 -4.93 5.88 0.67
CA GLU A 86 -4.81 5.13 1.93
C GLU A 86 -3.36 4.87 2.33
N GLU A 87 -2.49 4.51 1.37
CA GLU A 87 -1.05 4.34 1.60
C GLU A 87 -0.41 5.62 2.13
N GLU A 88 -0.74 6.78 1.54
CA GLU A 88 -0.21 8.07 2.00
C GLU A 88 -0.71 8.45 3.39
N HIS A 89 -1.98 8.18 3.71
CA HIS A 89 -2.49 8.35 5.07
C HIS A 89 -1.78 7.43 6.07
N ALA A 90 -1.56 6.16 5.71
CA ALA A 90 -0.83 5.20 6.53
C ALA A 90 0.63 5.63 6.73
N ARG A 91 1.29 6.14 5.67
CA ARG A 91 2.66 6.67 5.70
C ARG A 91 2.77 7.85 6.66
N ALA A 92 1.83 8.81 6.58
CA ALA A 92 1.77 9.94 7.51
C ALA A 92 1.57 9.49 8.97
N LYS A 93 0.72 8.49 9.21
CA LYS A 93 0.49 7.93 10.55
C LYS A 93 1.74 7.22 11.10
N ALA A 94 2.40 6.40 10.29
CA ALA A 94 3.64 5.73 10.64
C ALA A 94 4.76 6.73 10.97
N LYS A 95 4.91 7.79 10.16
CA LYS A 95 5.88 8.87 10.40
C LYS A 95 5.65 9.55 11.76
N ARG A 96 4.40 9.85 12.11
CA ARG A 96 4.05 10.43 13.42
C ARG A 96 4.32 9.47 14.58
N ALA A 97 3.93 8.20 14.45
CA ALA A 97 4.17 7.18 15.47
C ALA A 97 5.67 7.00 15.72
N PHE A 98 6.47 6.95 14.65
CA PHE A 98 7.92 6.88 14.71
C PHE A 98 8.53 8.08 15.43
N GLY A 99 8.10 9.30 15.06
CA GLY A 99 8.56 10.52 15.73
C GLY A 99 8.26 10.54 17.23
N ARG A 100 7.07 10.09 17.64
CA ARG A 100 6.69 9.98 19.06
C ARG A 100 7.56 8.97 19.80
N ASN A 101 7.78 7.79 19.21
CA ASN A 101 8.64 6.76 19.80
C ASN A 101 10.08 7.28 19.97
N GLN A 102 10.63 7.93 18.94
CA GLN A 102 11.97 8.50 18.99
C GLN A 102 12.10 9.62 20.04
N ALA A 103 11.11 10.50 20.14
CA ALA A 103 11.10 11.56 21.14
C ALA A 103 11.11 10.99 22.58
N LEU A 104 10.29 9.97 22.83
CA LEU A 104 10.26 9.29 24.13
C LEU A 104 11.60 8.62 24.45
N SER A 105 12.21 7.91 23.49
CA SER A 105 13.53 7.30 23.67
C SER A 105 14.60 8.34 24.02
N LYS A 106 14.57 9.52 23.38
CA LYS A 106 15.51 10.62 23.67
C LYS A 106 15.32 11.18 25.09
N ILE A 107 14.07 11.42 25.50
CA ILE A 107 13.75 11.93 26.84
C ILE A 107 14.23 10.94 27.91
N LEU A 108 13.96 9.64 27.73
CA LEU A 108 14.40 8.61 28.66
C LEU A 108 15.93 8.49 28.69
N GLY A 109 16.60 8.52 27.54
CA GLY A 109 18.07 8.51 27.46
C GLY A 109 18.72 9.70 28.18
N GLN A 110 18.14 10.90 28.06
CA GLN A 110 18.62 12.09 28.78
C GLN A 110 18.35 12.02 30.28
N SER A 111 17.26 11.37 30.70
CA SER A 111 16.88 11.22 32.11
C SER A 111 17.80 10.26 32.87
N VAL A 112 18.42 9.31 32.18
CA VAL A 112 19.39 8.36 32.75
C VAL A 112 20.76 9.00 32.96
N HIS A 113 21.14 9.97 32.13
CA HIS A 113 22.45 10.64 32.21
C HIS A 113 22.50 11.83 33.20
N ARG A 114 21.34 12.29 33.70
CA ARG A 114 21.23 13.38 34.70
C ARG A 114 21.05 12.89 36.14
N ARG A 115 21.05 11.58 36.38
CA ARG A 115 21.10 10.98 37.74
C ARG A 115 22.48 10.45 38.01
#